data_AF-A0A1R3UUB1-F1
#
_entry.id   AF-A0A1R3UUB1-F1
#
_cell.length_a   1.000
_cell.length_b   1.000
_cell.length_c   1.000
_cell.angle_alpha   90.00
_cell.angle_beta   90.00
_cell.angle_gamma   90.00
#
_symmetry.space_group_name_H-M   'P 1'
#
loop_
_entity.id
_entity.type
_entity.pdbx_description
1 polymer ?
#
loop_
_entity_poly.entity_id
_entity_poly.type
_entity_poly.pdbx_seq_one_letter_code
_entity_poly.pdbx_strand_id
1 'polypeptide(L)'
;MRKRVTKLDGTINQTVDSYFSMATAARAPGILAGEGPGGHISDIDKISTVQEIQEEISARMPTGPEAGRLRIPQGTPVFEVIRTYHTEDGPLDVAHFLIRADMAVFDYRFPIPD
;
A
#
# COMPACT_ATOMS: atom_id res chain seq x y z
N MET A 1 1.87 5.61 -11.84
CA MET A 1 1.34 5.56 -10.46
C MET A 1 -0.12 5.17 -10.52
N ARG A 2 -0.53 4.23 -9.66
CA ARG A 2 -1.93 3.83 -9.47
C ARG A 2 -2.40 4.33 -8.10
N LYS A 3 -3.60 4.93 -8.04
CA LYS A 3 -4.18 5.46 -6.80
C LYS A 3 -5.40 4.67 -6.38
N ARG A 4 -5.56 4.42 -5.07
CA ARG A 4 -6.71 3.72 -4.50
C ARG A 4 -7.18 4.35 -3.20
N VAL A 5 -8.47 4.21 -2.93
CA VAL A 5 -9.11 4.53 -1.66
C VAL A 5 -9.89 3.31 -1.20
N THR A 6 -9.68 2.89 0.05
CA THR A 6 -10.49 1.84 0.68
C THR A 6 -11.47 2.49 1.65
N LYS A 7 -12.73 2.06 1.59
CA LYS A 7 -13.78 2.47 2.52
C LYS A 7 -14.27 1.26 3.33
N LEU A 8 -14.53 1.47 4.62
CA LEU A 8 -15.22 0.55 5.50
C LEU A 8 -16.55 1.20 5.88
N ASP A 9 -17.67 0.56 5.54
CA ASP A 9 -19.03 1.08 5.77
C ASP A 9 -19.23 2.54 5.33
N GLY A 10 -18.71 2.87 4.15
CA GLY A 10 -18.75 4.22 3.58
C GLY A 10 -17.73 5.21 4.14
N THR A 11 -17.08 4.89 5.25
CA THR A 11 -16.01 5.69 5.86
C THR A 11 -14.67 5.40 5.20
N ILE A 12 -13.95 6.44 4.78
CA ILE A 12 -12.62 6.26 4.20
C ILE A 12 -11.67 5.79 5.32
N ASN A 13 -11.05 4.63 5.11
CA ASN A 13 -10.06 4.03 6.02
C ASN A 13 -8.65 4.41 5.60
N GLN A 14 -8.33 4.22 4.32
CA GLN A 14 -6.98 4.41 3.80
C GLN A 14 -6.96 4.86 2.35
N THR A 15 -5.83 5.42 1.95
CA THR A 15 -5.45 5.61 0.55
C THR A 15 -4.13 4.94 0.26
N VAL A 16 -3.95 4.49 -0.97
CA VAL A 16 -2.71 3.85 -1.44
C VAL A 16 -2.30 4.46 -2.76
N ASP A 17 -1.06 4.90 -2.85
CA ASP A 17 -0.41 5.30 -4.09
C ASP A 17 0.69 4.27 -4.40
N SER A 18 0.52 3.49 -5.47
CA SER A 18 1.48 2.47 -5.93
C SER A 18 2.33 2.99 -7.09
N TYR A 19 3.64 2.80 -6.98
CA TYR A 19 4.66 3.26 -7.91
C TYR A 19 5.40 2.06 -8.49
N PHE A 20 5.18 1.84 -9.78
CA PHE A 20 5.82 0.78 -10.55
C PHE A 20 7.02 1.32 -11.30
N SER A 21 8.09 0.52 -11.41
CA SER A 21 9.22 0.84 -12.27
C SER A 21 8.79 0.91 -13.74
N MET A 22 9.58 1.61 -14.57
CA MET A 22 9.34 1.62 -16.02
C MET A 22 9.44 0.23 -16.64
N ALA A 23 10.32 -0.63 -16.12
CA ALA A 23 10.44 -2.02 -16.57
C ALA A 23 9.17 -2.83 -16.24
N THR A 24 8.62 -2.65 -15.03
CA THR A 24 7.34 -3.25 -14.62
C THR A 24 6.21 -2.79 -15.54
N ALA A 25 6.12 -1.49 -15.82
CA ALA A 25 5.09 -0.93 -16.69
C ALA A 25 5.22 -1.40 -18.14
N ALA A 26 6.43 -1.62 -18.65
CA ALA A 26 6.65 -2.19 -19.98
C ALA A 26 6.21 -3.65 -20.08
N ARG A 27 6.47 -4.45 -19.04
CA ARG A 27 6.04 -5.86 -18.95
C ARG A 27 4.53 -6.01 -18.75
N ALA A 28 3.91 -5.08 -18.05
CA ALA A 28 2.47 -5.07 -17.78
C ALA A 28 1.85 -3.68 -17.94
N PRO A 29 1.59 -3.21 -19.18
CA PRO A 29 1.02 -1.88 -19.43
C PRO A 29 -0.33 -1.65 -18.74
N GLY A 30 -1.10 -2.73 -18.54
CA GLY A 30 -2.40 -2.71 -17.86
C GLY A 30 -2.34 -2.52 -16.34
N ILE A 31 -1.15 -2.59 -15.71
CA ILE A 31 -1.05 -2.56 -14.24
C ILE A 31 -1.57 -1.26 -13.61
N LEU A 32 -1.61 -0.18 -14.39
CA LEU A 32 -2.14 1.11 -13.95
C LEU A 32 -3.67 1.20 -14.01
N ALA A 33 -4.35 0.29 -14.71
CA ALA A 33 -5.79 0.36 -14.95
C ALA A 33 -6.65 0.04 -13.71
N GLY A 34 -6.07 -0.61 -12.70
CA GLY A 34 -6.79 -1.05 -11.51
C GLY A 34 -6.26 -2.40 -11.03
N GLU A 35 -6.89 -2.96 -10.00
CA GLU A 35 -6.60 -4.31 -9.54
C GLU A 35 -7.58 -5.31 -10.13
N GLY A 36 -7.05 -6.44 -10.58
CA GLY A 36 -7.83 -7.58 -10.99
C GLY A 36 -8.37 -8.38 -9.80
N PRO A 37 -9.11 -9.46 -10.07
CA PRO A 37 -9.47 -10.44 -9.06
C PRO A 37 -8.19 -10.97 -8.37
N GLY A 38 -8.13 -10.88 -7.04
CA GLY A 38 -6.96 -11.25 -6.23
C GLY A 38 -6.16 -10.08 -5.66
N GLY A 39 -6.45 -8.83 -6.07
CA GLY A 39 -5.86 -7.63 -5.49
C GLY A 39 -4.40 -7.38 -5.91
N HIS A 40 -3.76 -6.41 -5.24
CA HIS A 40 -2.44 -5.89 -5.62
C HIS A 40 -1.40 -6.99 -5.88
N ILE A 41 -1.22 -7.88 -4.90
CA ILE A 41 -0.15 -8.88 -4.90
C ILE A 41 -0.34 -9.85 -6.07
N SER A 42 -1.57 -10.32 -6.31
CA SER A 42 -1.85 -11.22 -7.42
C SER A 42 -1.51 -10.59 -8.78
N ASP A 43 -1.70 -9.29 -8.94
CA ASP A 43 -1.38 -8.62 -10.20
C ASP A 43 0.11 -8.43 -10.42
N ILE A 44 0.87 -8.08 -9.38
CA ILE A 44 2.33 -7.94 -9.51
C ILE A 44 3.02 -9.31 -9.62
N ASP A 45 2.50 -10.34 -8.97
CA ASP A 45 3.05 -11.70 -9.00
C ASP A 45 2.99 -12.35 -10.41
N LYS A 46 2.00 -11.94 -11.22
CA LYS A 46 1.91 -12.32 -12.65
C LYS A 46 3.05 -11.74 -13.50
N ILE A 47 3.72 -10.68 -13.02
CA ILE A 47 4.83 -10.05 -13.72
C ILE A 47 6.13 -10.75 -13.31
N SER A 48 6.37 -10.83 -12.00
CA SER A 48 7.51 -11.50 -11.39
C SER A 48 7.12 -11.94 -9.99
N THR A 49 7.52 -13.14 -9.59
CA THR A 49 7.13 -13.72 -8.31
C THR A 49 7.66 -12.89 -7.15
N VAL A 50 6.76 -12.49 -6.25
CA VAL A 50 7.13 -11.76 -5.03
C VAL A 50 7.80 -12.72 -4.05
N GLN A 51 9.03 -12.41 -3.66
CA GLN A 51 9.82 -13.24 -2.73
C GLN A 51 9.79 -12.69 -1.30
N GLU A 52 9.75 -11.37 -1.15
CA GLU A 52 9.78 -10.69 0.14
C GLU A 52 8.94 -9.41 0.11
N ILE A 53 8.39 -9.06 1.27
CA ILE A 53 7.70 -7.79 1.51
C ILE A 53 8.40 -7.10 2.67
N GLN A 54 8.86 -5.88 2.42
CA GLN A 54 9.35 -4.98 3.47
C GLN A 54 8.29 -3.91 3.74
N GLU A 55 7.97 -3.68 5.02
CA GLU A 55 7.09 -2.58 5.45
C GLU A 55 7.80 -1.67 6.44
N GLU A 56 7.82 -0.38 6.13
CA GLU A 56 8.26 0.68 7.02
C GLU A 56 7.01 1.42 7.52
N ILE A 57 6.72 1.32 8.81
CA ILE A 57 5.51 1.87 9.41
C ILE A 57 5.91 2.99 10.37
N SER A 58 5.34 4.18 10.14
CA SER A 58 5.48 5.31 11.04
C SER A 58 4.11 5.88 11.41
N ALA A 59 4.05 6.56 12.56
CA ALA A 59 2.85 7.24 13.02
C ALA A 59 3.12 8.74 13.13
N ARG A 60 2.21 9.55 12.60
CA ARG A 60 2.30 11.02 12.66
C ARG A 60 0.93 11.67 12.56
N MET A 61 0.86 12.97 12.85
CA MET A 61 -0.33 13.76 12.52
C MET A 61 -0.44 13.94 10.98
N PRO A 62 -1.67 13.92 10.42
CA PRO A 62 -1.86 14.19 9.00
C PRO A 62 -1.59 15.66 8.67
N THR A 63 -1.17 15.91 7.44
CA THR A 63 -1.18 17.26 6.85
C THR A 63 -2.62 17.69 6.54
N GLY A 64 -2.84 19.00 6.34
CA GLY A 64 -4.16 19.52 5.94
C GLY A 64 -4.77 18.83 4.71
N PRO A 65 -4.02 18.67 3.60
CA PRO A 65 -4.50 17.94 2.42
C PRO A 65 -4.84 16.46 2.71
N GLU A 66 -4.05 15.77 3.53
CA GLU A 66 -4.32 14.39 3.92
C GLU A 66 -5.60 14.28 4.74
N ALA A 67 -5.76 15.15 5.75
CA ALA A 67 -6.94 15.21 6.60
C ALA A 67 -8.22 15.47 5.79
N GLY A 68 -8.17 16.40 4.84
CA GLY A 68 -9.30 16.69 3.94
C GLY A 68 -9.64 15.52 3.01
N ARG A 69 -8.62 14.91 2.39
CA ARG A 69 -8.80 13.80 1.43
C ARG A 69 -9.36 12.54 2.10
N LEU A 70 -8.85 12.20 3.28
CA LEU A 70 -9.26 11.02 4.05
C LEU A 70 -10.45 11.28 4.98
N ARG A 71 -10.92 12.54 5.08
CA ARG A 71 -11.97 12.98 6.04
C ARG A 71 -11.63 12.56 7.47
N ILE A 72 -10.38 12.80 7.86
CA ILE A 72 -9.84 12.39 9.16
C ILE A 72 -10.46 13.27 10.26
N PRO A 73 -10.99 12.69 11.34
CA PRO A 73 -11.43 13.47 12.49
C PRO A 73 -10.30 14.31 13.09
N GLN A 74 -10.66 15.43 13.70
CA GLN A 74 -9.66 16.28 14.35
C GLN A 74 -8.92 15.52 15.44
N GLY A 75 -7.59 15.65 15.47
CA GLY A 75 -6.75 15.00 16.48
C GLY A 75 -6.42 13.53 16.20
N THR A 76 -6.94 12.95 15.11
CA THR A 76 -6.65 11.56 14.75
C THR A 76 -5.34 11.44 13.95
N PRO A 77 -4.37 10.62 14.39
CA PRO A 77 -3.14 10.37 13.64
C PRO A 77 -3.38 9.51 12.39
N VAL A 78 -2.33 9.38 11.57
CA VAL A 78 -2.25 8.40 10.50
C VAL A 78 -1.08 7.46 10.73
N PHE A 79 -1.24 6.22 10.26
CA PHE A 79 -0.12 5.36 9.93
C PHE A 79 0.29 5.63 8.49
N GLU A 80 1.57 5.94 8.30
CA GLU A 80 2.22 6.01 7.00
C GLU A 80 3.00 4.71 6.82
N VAL A 81 2.64 3.95 5.77
CA VAL A 81 3.29 2.69 5.45
C VAL A 81 3.94 2.81 4.09
N ILE A 82 5.25 2.58 4.01
CA ILE A 82 5.94 2.34 2.76
C ILE A 82 6.16 0.84 2.65
N ARG A 83 5.52 0.22 1.67
CA ARG A 83 5.66 -1.21 1.37
C ARG A 83 6.43 -1.40 0.09
N THR A 84 7.49 -2.21 0.14
CA THR A 84 8.26 -2.61 -1.04
C THR A 84 8.06 -4.09 -1.29
N TYR A 85 7.74 -4.45 -2.54
CA TYR A 85 7.66 -5.84 -2.99
C TYR A 85 8.96 -6.22 -3.72
N HIS A 86 9.68 -7.18 -3.16
CA HIS A 86 10.96 -7.65 -3.69
C HIS A 86 10.78 -8.93 -4.49
N THR A 87 11.50 -9.01 -5.61
CA THR A 87 11.54 -10.16 -6.52
C THR A 87 13.00 -10.52 -6.82
N GLU A 88 13.23 -11.60 -7.56
CA GLU A 88 14.60 -11.96 -7.98
C GLU A 88 15.29 -10.86 -8.81
N ASP A 89 14.49 -10.10 -9.57
CA ASP A 89 14.93 -9.00 -10.43
C ASP A 89 15.17 -7.69 -9.66
N GLY A 90 14.89 -7.66 -8.35
CA GLY A 90 14.89 -6.46 -7.49
C GLY A 90 13.48 -5.95 -7.13
N PRO A 91 13.36 -4.71 -6.62
CA PRO A 91 12.07 -4.13 -6.21
C PRO A 91 11.11 -3.93 -7.40
N LEU A 92 9.92 -4.52 -7.32
CA LEU A 92 8.93 -4.52 -8.40
C LEU A 92 7.93 -3.36 -8.30
N ASP A 93 7.49 -3.05 -7.07
CA ASP A 93 6.52 -2.01 -6.73
C ASP A 93 6.82 -1.43 -5.34
N VAL A 94 6.58 -0.13 -5.20
CA VAL A 94 6.53 0.57 -3.91
C VAL A 94 5.12 1.13 -3.72
N ALA A 95 4.44 0.70 -2.66
CA ALA A 95 3.12 1.18 -2.28
C ALA A 95 3.21 2.07 -1.04
N HIS A 96 2.76 3.31 -1.17
CA HIS A 96 2.66 4.27 -0.09
C HIS A 96 1.21 4.33 0.42
N PHE A 97 1.00 3.85 1.64
CA PHE A 97 -0.28 3.89 2.33
C PHE A 97 -0.34 5.06 3.31
N LEU A 98 -1.49 5.72 3.34
CA LEU A 98 -1.91 6.53 4.47
C LEU A 98 -3.19 5.94 5.03
N ILE A 99 -3.12 5.48 6.26
CA ILE A 99 -4.18 4.74 6.95
C ILE A 99 -4.58 5.53 8.19
N ARG A 100 -5.88 5.69 8.41
CA ARG A 100 -6.40 6.29 9.63
C ARG A 100 -6.06 5.43 10.85
N ALA A 101 -5.38 6.01 11.82
CA ALA A 101 -4.89 5.26 12.98
C ALA A 101 -6.03 4.79 13.91
N ASP A 102 -7.19 5.45 13.88
CA ASP A 102 -8.39 5.03 14.62
C ASP A 102 -9.13 3.85 14.00
N MET A 103 -8.68 3.35 12.84
CA MET A 103 -9.36 2.32 12.05
C MET A 103 -8.46 1.11 11.72
N ALA A 104 -7.23 1.08 12.25
CA ALA A 104 -6.26 0.05 11.90
C ALA A 104 -5.48 -0.44 13.11
N VAL A 105 -5.21 -1.75 13.10
CA VAL A 105 -4.23 -2.42 13.95
C VAL A 105 -3.37 -3.26 13.03
N PHE A 106 -2.06 -3.19 13.21
CA PHE A 106 -1.13 -4.11 12.55
C PHE A 106 -0.80 -5.24 13.52
N ASP A 107 -1.20 -6.46 13.17
CA ASP A 107 -0.94 -7.66 13.94
C ASP A 107 0.02 -8.54 13.13
N TYR A 108 1.19 -8.81 13.70
CA TYR A 108 2.23 -9.62 13.06
C TYR A 108 2.60 -10.79 13.95
N ARG A 109 2.72 -11.96 13.32
CA ARG A 109 3.19 -13.19 13.96
C ARG A 109 4.29 -13.79 13.11
N PHE A 110 5.48 -13.88 13.68
CA PHE A 110 6.63 -14.51 13.04
C PHE A 110 7.06 -15.74 13.86
N PRO A 111 7.44 -16.85 13.22
CA PRO A 111 8.18 -17.89 13.90
C PRO A 111 9.55 -17.35 14.32
N ILE A 112 10.06 -17.79 15.47
CA ILE A 112 11.46 -17.60 15.80
C ILE A 112 12.24 -18.71 15.10
N PRO A 113 13.21 -18.40 14.23
CA PRO A 113 14.08 -19.43 13.67
C PRO A 113 14.91 -20.08 14.79
N ASP A 114 15.22 -21.37 14.62
CA ASP A 114 16.05 -22.14 15.56
C ASP A 114 17.42 -21.50 15.84
#